data_AF-A0A524QV96-F1
#
_entry.id   AF-A0A524QV96-F1
#
_cell.length_a   1.000
_cell.length_b   1.000
_cell.length_c   1.000
_cell.angle_alpha   90.00
_cell.angle_beta   90.00
_cell.angle_gamma   90.00
#
_symmetry.space_group_name_H-M   'P 1'
#
loop_
_entity.id
_entity.type
_entity.pdbx_description
1 polymer ?
#
loop_
_entity_poly.entity_id
_entity_poly.type
_entity_poly.pdbx_seq_one_letter_code
_entity_poly.pdbx_strand_id
1 'polypeptide(L)'
;MQNPVSFAFGLHAHQPVGNFGHVFEEHLRDVYTPFLKRAVEGDLLPLTLHLSGPLLDWMEAHQSSYLDMVGRLAADGKLELLLAGYYEPILPSLLRADRIEQVLWMKEALRSRFGVEAKGLWLTERVWEPDLAADLVDAGVEYVLVDDRHFVAAGFPRDQLHQSFRTEAEGKS
;
A
#
# COMPACT_ATOMS: atom_id res chain seq x y z
N MET A 1 -14.84 -16.39 -27.52
CA MET A 1 -13.52 -16.35 -26.84
C MET A 1 -13.80 -15.88 -25.42
N GLN A 2 -13.27 -16.54 -24.39
CA GLN A 2 -13.39 -16.02 -23.01
C GLN A 2 -12.55 -14.74 -22.90
N ASN A 3 -13.08 -13.73 -22.20
CA ASN A 3 -12.29 -12.54 -21.91
C ASN A 3 -11.07 -12.94 -21.07
N PRO A 4 -9.89 -12.35 -21.33
CA PRO A 4 -8.71 -12.61 -20.50
C PRO A 4 -8.98 -12.17 -19.05
N VAL A 5 -8.40 -12.90 -18.10
CA VAL A 5 -8.49 -12.56 -16.67
C VAL A 5 -7.60 -11.36 -16.39
N SER A 6 -8.16 -10.30 -15.80
CA SER A 6 -7.38 -9.20 -15.25
C SER A 6 -6.72 -9.64 -13.95
N PHE A 7 -5.40 -9.46 -13.85
CA PHE A 7 -4.62 -9.82 -12.68
C PHE A 7 -3.89 -8.59 -12.14
N ALA A 8 -4.02 -8.35 -10.84
CA ALA A 8 -3.28 -7.34 -10.11
C ALA A 8 -2.37 -8.03 -9.09
N PHE A 9 -1.10 -7.64 -9.06
CA PHE A 9 -0.11 -8.19 -8.15
C PHE A 9 0.38 -7.08 -7.22
N GLY A 10 0.16 -7.26 -5.91
CA GLY A 10 0.50 -6.28 -4.88
C GLY A 10 1.46 -6.84 -3.85
N LEU A 11 2.38 -6.01 -3.38
CA LEU A 11 3.33 -6.33 -2.31
C LEU A 11 3.21 -5.33 -1.18
N HIS A 12 3.42 -5.84 0.02
CA HIS A 12 3.49 -5.04 1.23
C HIS A 12 4.82 -5.34 1.93
N ALA A 13 5.68 -4.31 2.04
CA ALA A 13 6.93 -4.39 2.76
C ALA A 13 6.89 -3.45 3.97
N HIS A 14 7.03 -4.05 5.14
CA HIS A 14 6.95 -3.36 6.42
C HIS A 14 8.11 -3.77 7.34
N GLN A 15 8.64 -2.81 8.08
CA GLN A 15 9.48 -3.05 9.24
C GLN A 15 9.04 -2.14 10.39
N PRO A 16 8.81 -2.66 11.61
CA PRO A 16 8.27 -1.87 12.71
C PRO A 16 9.33 -0.94 13.32
N VAL A 17 8.85 0.15 13.92
CA VAL A 17 9.68 1.05 14.73
C VAL A 17 10.38 0.26 15.84
N GLY A 18 11.67 0.52 16.03
CA GLY A 18 12.48 -0.11 17.08
C GLY A 18 13.04 -1.49 16.71
N ASN A 19 12.81 -1.99 15.49
CA ASN A 19 13.49 -3.19 15.02
C ASN A 19 15.00 -2.93 14.80
N PHE A 20 15.82 -3.98 14.82
CA PHE A 20 17.27 -3.84 14.71
C PHE A 20 17.70 -3.47 13.29
N GLY A 21 18.65 -2.53 13.16
CA GLY A 21 19.11 -2.06 11.84
C GLY A 21 19.63 -3.18 10.92
N HIS A 22 20.28 -4.22 11.45
CA HIS A 22 20.72 -5.37 10.64
C HIS A 22 19.55 -6.14 10.02
N VAL A 23 18.38 -6.17 10.67
CA VAL A 23 17.19 -6.82 10.12
C VAL A 23 16.70 -6.07 8.88
N PHE A 24 16.70 -4.73 8.92
CA PHE A 24 16.35 -3.91 7.75
C PHE A 24 17.35 -4.15 6.61
N GLU A 25 18.65 -4.17 6.90
CA GLU A 25 19.70 -4.39 5.91
C GLU A 25 19.60 -5.78 5.26
N GLU A 26 19.41 -6.82 6.05
CA GLU A 26 19.22 -8.19 5.57
C GLU A 26 17.99 -8.30 4.66
N HIS A 27 16.84 -7.74 5.06
CA HIS A 27 15.64 -7.79 4.22
C HIS A 27 15.80 -6.96 2.93
N LEU A 28 16.46 -5.81 3.00
CA LEU A 28 16.75 -5.01 1.81
C LEU A 28 17.65 -5.77 0.83
N ARG A 29 18.69 -6.44 1.33
CA ARG A 29 19.67 -7.20 0.54
C ARG A 29 19.08 -8.48 -0.03
N ASP A 30 18.36 -9.24 0.78
CA ASP A 30 18.01 -10.64 0.48
C ASP A 30 16.58 -10.78 -0.05
N VAL A 31 15.70 -9.82 0.22
CA VAL A 31 14.27 -9.90 -0.14
C VAL A 31 13.86 -8.78 -1.09
N TYR A 32 13.89 -7.52 -0.64
CA TYR A 32 13.28 -6.41 -1.37
C TYR A 32 13.99 -6.15 -2.70
N THR A 33 15.32 -5.98 -2.66
CA THR A 33 16.10 -5.68 -3.86
C THR A 33 16.09 -6.83 -4.87
N PRO A 34 16.34 -8.09 -4.48
CA PRO A 34 16.31 -9.21 -5.41
C PRO A 34 14.93 -9.40 -6.04
N PHE A 35 13.86 -9.29 -5.25
CA PHE A 35 12.50 -9.42 -5.77
C PHE A 35 12.23 -8.39 -6.88
N LEU A 36 12.44 -7.11 -6.60
CA LEU A 36 12.07 -6.04 -7.54
C LEU A 36 12.94 -6.11 -8.82
N LYS A 37 14.22 -6.49 -8.71
CA LYS A 37 15.07 -6.77 -9.88
C LYS A 37 14.52 -7.91 -10.73
N ARG A 38 14.13 -9.03 -10.11
CA ARG A 38 13.56 -10.18 -10.84
C ARG A 38 12.20 -9.86 -11.46
N ALA A 39 11.37 -9.04 -10.81
CA ALA A 39 10.11 -8.58 -11.37
C ALA A 39 10.32 -7.75 -12.65
N VAL A 40 11.36 -6.91 -12.68
CA VAL A 40 11.77 -6.15 -13.88
C VAL A 40 12.31 -7.09 -14.97
N GLU A 41 13.22 -8.00 -14.62
CA GLU A 41 13.84 -8.93 -15.59
C GLU A 41 12.85 -9.95 -16.17
N GLY A 42 11.82 -10.31 -15.40
CA GLY A 42 10.82 -11.32 -15.75
C GLY A 42 9.53 -10.76 -16.33
N ASP A 43 9.49 -9.47 -16.71
CA ASP A 43 8.31 -8.80 -17.28
C ASP A 43 7.02 -8.95 -16.45
N LEU A 44 7.13 -8.95 -15.11
CA LEU A 44 5.98 -9.04 -14.19
C LEU A 44 5.24 -7.70 -14.04
N LEU A 45 5.81 -6.60 -14.53
CA LEU A 45 5.29 -5.25 -14.37
C LEU A 45 4.09 -5.00 -15.31
N PRO A 46 3.10 -4.19 -14.92
CA PRO A 46 3.08 -3.36 -13.71
C PRO A 46 2.70 -4.14 -12.44
N LEU A 47 3.17 -3.66 -11.29
CA LEU A 47 2.76 -4.17 -9.98
C LEU A 47 2.54 -3.04 -8.98
N THR A 48 1.92 -3.36 -7.86
CA THR A 48 1.62 -2.44 -6.79
C THR A 48 2.53 -2.71 -5.58
N LEU A 49 3.05 -1.67 -4.93
CA LEU A 49 3.97 -1.78 -3.79
C LEU A 49 3.60 -0.82 -2.66
N HIS A 50 3.45 -1.35 -1.46
CA HIS A 50 3.43 -0.60 -0.22
C HIS A 50 4.80 -0.68 0.48
N LEU A 51 5.34 0.46 0.92
CA LEU A 51 6.51 0.55 1.80
C LEU A 51 6.08 1.29 3.07
N SER A 52 6.18 0.69 4.26
CA SER A 52 5.86 1.42 5.50
C SER A 52 6.77 2.63 5.73
N GLY A 53 6.27 3.66 6.42
CA GLY A 53 7.02 4.87 6.75
C GLY A 53 8.37 4.60 7.44
N PRO A 54 8.44 3.81 8.53
CA PRO A 54 9.72 3.47 9.16
C PRO A 54 10.72 2.78 8.25
N LEU A 55 10.24 1.94 7.32
CA LEU A 55 11.09 1.31 6.32
C LEU A 55 11.62 2.32 5.30
N LEU A 56 10.77 3.24 4.85
CA LEU A 56 11.16 4.34 3.97
C LEU A 56 12.21 5.23 4.65
N ASP A 57 11.96 5.69 5.87
CA ASP A 57 12.88 6.51 6.67
C ASP A 57 14.25 5.85 6.84
N TRP A 58 14.26 4.55 7.15
CA TRP A 58 15.50 3.81 7.29
C TRP A 58 16.25 3.74 5.95
N MET A 59 15.56 3.45 4.85
CA MET A 59 16.19 3.38 3.53
C MET A 59 16.72 4.73 3.03
N GLU A 60 16.04 5.84 3.36
CA GLU A 60 16.52 7.21 3.10
C GLU A 60 17.81 7.51 3.87
N ALA A 61 17.82 7.24 5.17
CA ALA A 61 18.97 7.53 6.02
C ALA A 61 20.23 6.74 5.61
N HIS A 62 20.04 5.58 4.96
CA HIS A 62 21.11 4.72 4.47
C HIS A 62 21.39 4.90 2.96
N GLN A 63 20.80 5.91 2.31
CA GLN A 63 21.00 6.23 0.89
C GLN A 63 20.81 5.01 -0.03
N SER A 64 19.73 4.26 0.21
CA SER A 64 19.51 3.00 -0.48
C SER A 64 19.20 3.21 -1.97
N SER A 65 20.05 2.66 -2.84
CA SER A 65 19.80 2.60 -4.31
C SER A 65 18.49 1.90 -4.69
N TYR A 66 17.87 1.15 -3.77
CA TYR A 66 16.56 0.56 -3.95
C TYR A 66 15.48 1.62 -4.15
N LEU A 67 15.51 2.71 -3.37
CA LEU A 67 14.53 3.78 -3.51
C LEU A 67 14.66 4.51 -4.85
N ASP A 68 15.87 4.61 -5.41
CA ASP A 68 16.07 5.16 -6.76
C ASP A 68 15.51 4.24 -7.85
N MET A 69 15.53 2.93 -7.63
CA MET A 69 14.87 1.97 -8.52
C MET A 69 13.35 2.07 -8.41
N VAL A 70 12.81 2.12 -7.19
CA VAL A 70 11.38 2.33 -6.93
C VAL A 70 10.89 3.62 -7.58
N GLY A 71 11.59 4.74 -7.36
CA GLY A 71 11.21 6.05 -7.92
C GLY A 71 11.19 6.07 -9.45
N ARG A 72 12.18 5.46 -10.11
CA ARG A 72 12.19 5.33 -11.58
C ARG A 72 11.03 4.49 -12.09
N LEU A 73 10.76 3.34 -11.46
CA LEU A 73 9.65 2.48 -11.87
C LEU A 73 8.28 3.13 -11.63
N ALA A 74 8.14 3.91 -10.56
CA ALA A 74 6.93 4.66 -10.26
C ALA A 74 6.70 5.81 -11.26
N ALA A 75 7.74 6.58 -11.58
CA ALA A 75 7.68 7.64 -12.58
C ALA A 75 7.34 7.11 -13.99
N ASP A 76 7.80 5.91 -14.33
CA ASP A 76 7.49 5.23 -15.59
C ASP A 76 6.09 4.57 -15.60
N GLY A 77 5.32 4.65 -14.51
CA GLY A 77 4.00 4.02 -14.38
C GLY A 77 4.06 2.49 -14.30
N LYS A 78 5.23 1.90 -14.03
CA LYS A 78 5.43 0.45 -13.89
C LYS A 78 5.22 -0.05 -12.47
N LEU A 79 5.24 0.87 -11.51
CA LEU A 79 5.01 0.59 -10.10
C LEU A 79 3.97 1.56 -9.56
N GLU A 80 2.85 1.03 -9.07
CA GLU A 80 1.90 1.83 -8.31
C GLU A 80 2.27 1.78 -6.82
N LEU A 81 2.50 2.95 -6.21
CA LEU A 81 2.75 3.03 -4.78
C LEU A 81 1.44 3.16 -4.01
N LEU A 82 1.31 2.37 -2.95
CA LEU A 82 0.17 2.43 -2.03
C LEU A 82 0.48 3.29 -0.81
N LEU A 83 -0.56 3.92 -0.31
CA LEU A 83 -0.63 4.52 1.01
C LEU A 83 -0.88 3.45 2.08
N ALA A 84 -0.65 3.82 3.33
CA ALA A 84 -1.18 3.22 4.56
C ALA A 84 -1.10 4.30 5.65
N GLY A 85 -1.40 3.95 6.90
CA GLY A 85 -0.93 4.80 8.00
C GLY A 85 0.60 4.75 8.09
N TYR A 86 1.26 5.90 8.19
CA TYR A 86 2.72 6.01 8.13
C TYR A 86 3.46 5.00 9.01
N TYR A 87 3.06 4.89 10.26
CA TYR A 87 3.68 4.00 11.26
C TYR A 87 3.02 2.61 11.33
N GLU A 88 2.21 2.24 10.34
CA GLU A 88 1.45 0.99 10.27
C GLU A 88 0.54 0.73 11.48
N PRO A 89 -0.28 1.73 11.89
CA PRO A 89 -1.29 1.50 12.89
C PRO A 89 -2.45 0.68 12.32
N ILE A 90 -3.15 -0.05 13.20
CA ILE A 90 -4.50 -0.52 12.89
C ILE A 90 -5.41 0.72 12.87
N LEU A 91 -5.76 1.22 11.68
CA LEU A 91 -6.49 2.50 11.53
C LEU A 91 -7.74 2.57 12.42
N PRO A 92 -8.63 1.56 12.50
CA PRO A 92 -9.79 1.58 13.41
C PRO A 92 -9.47 1.84 14.88
N SER A 93 -8.28 1.46 15.36
CA SER A 93 -7.89 1.66 16.76
C SER A 93 -7.50 3.10 17.10
N LEU A 94 -7.31 3.95 16.09
CA LEU A 94 -6.95 5.35 16.25
C LEU A 94 -8.18 6.26 16.29
N LEU A 95 -8.01 7.46 16.84
CA LEU A 95 -8.98 8.54 16.67
C LEU A 95 -8.99 8.99 15.21
N ARG A 96 -10.15 9.46 14.71
CA ARG A 96 -10.31 9.90 13.31
C ARG A 96 -9.22 10.87 12.85
N ALA A 97 -8.89 11.87 13.66
CA ALA A 97 -7.85 12.85 13.33
C ALA A 97 -6.49 12.16 13.07
N ASP A 98 -6.09 11.25 13.97
CA ASP A 98 -4.84 10.51 13.85
C ASP A 98 -4.84 9.56 12.65
N ARG A 99 -5.98 8.92 12.31
CA ARG A 99 -6.12 8.08 11.11
C ARG A 99 -5.79 8.88 9.86
N ILE A 100 -6.42 10.05 9.72
CA ILE A 100 -6.25 10.93 8.56
C ILE A 100 -4.81 11.43 8.51
N GLU A 101 -4.25 11.91 9.62
CA GLU A 101 -2.87 12.39 9.68
C GLU A 101 -1.85 11.32 9.29
N GLN A 102 -2.02 10.08 9.78
CA GLN A 102 -1.13 8.96 9.43
C GLN A 102 -1.11 8.68 7.92
N VAL A 103 -2.26 8.75 7.25
CA VAL A 103 -2.36 8.56 5.80
C VAL A 103 -1.75 9.76 5.05
N LEU A 104 -2.01 10.97 5.52
CA LEU A 104 -1.45 12.20 4.94
C LEU A 104 0.08 12.26 5.06
N TRP A 105 0.66 11.79 6.17
CA TRP A 105 2.12 11.68 6.30
C TRP A 105 2.71 10.70 5.28
N MET A 106 2.06 9.55 5.06
CA MET A 106 2.49 8.62 4.03
C MET A 106 2.39 9.22 2.64
N LYS A 107 1.29 9.92 2.36
CA LYS A 107 1.09 10.64 1.09
C LYS A 107 2.17 11.69 0.85
N GLU A 108 2.49 12.49 1.88
CA GLU A 108 3.54 13.50 1.82
C GLU A 108 4.91 12.88 1.54
N ALA A 109 5.24 11.79 2.23
CA ALA A 109 6.52 11.13 2.08
C ALA A 109 6.70 10.56 0.66
N LEU A 110 5.67 9.90 0.12
CA LEU A 110 5.71 9.39 -1.25
C LEU A 110 5.81 10.51 -2.28
N ARG A 111 5.05 11.59 -2.10
CA ARG A 111 5.11 12.76 -2.98
C ARG A 111 6.48 13.43 -2.94
N SER A 112 7.00 13.68 -1.74
CA SER A 112 8.30 14.33 -1.55
C SER A 112 9.45 13.49 -2.10
N ARG A 113 9.40 12.17 -1.93
CA ARG A 113 10.50 11.29 -2.35
C ARG A 113 10.45 10.89 -3.83
N PHE A 114 9.26 10.59 -4.34
CA PHE A 114 9.11 9.99 -5.67
C PHE A 114 8.40 10.91 -6.67
N GLY A 115 7.80 12.02 -6.22
CA GLY A 115 7.04 12.93 -7.08
C GLY A 115 5.72 12.33 -7.57
N VAL A 116 5.17 11.32 -6.88
CA VAL A 116 3.95 10.61 -7.28
C VAL A 116 2.80 10.88 -6.30
N GLU A 117 1.57 10.88 -6.84
CA GLU A 117 0.34 10.97 -6.06
C GLU A 117 -0.29 9.58 -5.91
N ALA A 118 -0.07 8.94 -4.77
CA ALA A 118 -0.66 7.64 -4.46
C ALA A 118 -2.16 7.77 -4.13
N LYS A 119 -2.95 6.82 -4.65
CA LYS A 119 -4.42 6.82 -4.58
C LYS A 119 -4.99 5.62 -3.85
N GLY A 120 -4.32 4.48 -3.94
CA GLY A 120 -4.69 3.25 -3.25
C GLY A 120 -4.13 3.18 -1.85
N LEU A 121 -4.83 2.47 -0.96
CA LEU A 121 -4.37 2.19 0.39
C LEU A 121 -4.28 0.69 0.69
N TRP A 122 -3.15 0.27 1.27
CA TRP A 122 -3.00 -1.01 1.95
C TRP A 122 -3.55 -0.89 3.38
N LEU A 123 -4.58 -1.66 3.70
CA LEU A 123 -5.17 -1.65 5.03
C LEU A 123 -4.37 -2.55 5.98
N THR A 124 -3.64 -1.93 6.91
CA THR A 124 -2.83 -2.65 7.90
C THR A 124 -3.68 -3.67 8.67
N GLU A 125 -3.19 -4.92 8.71
CA GLU A 125 -3.90 -6.10 9.23
C GLU A 125 -5.30 -6.38 8.65
N ARG A 126 -5.65 -5.72 7.54
CA ARG A 126 -6.95 -5.81 6.85
C ARG A 126 -8.13 -5.62 7.82
N VAL A 127 -7.98 -4.78 8.85
CA VAL A 127 -9.05 -4.50 9.82
C VAL A 127 -9.94 -3.38 9.28
N TRP A 128 -11.19 -3.71 8.95
CA TRP A 128 -12.17 -2.79 8.37
C TRP A 128 -13.27 -2.41 9.37
N GLU A 129 -13.57 -1.10 9.46
CA GLU A 129 -14.79 -0.57 10.06
C GLU A 129 -15.51 0.37 9.07
N PRO A 130 -16.86 0.44 9.08
CA PRO A 130 -17.60 1.19 8.06
C PRO A 130 -17.26 2.69 7.96
N ASP A 131 -16.99 3.34 9.10
CA ASP A 131 -16.65 4.76 9.19
C ASP A 131 -15.34 5.12 8.46
N LEU A 132 -14.43 4.15 8.29
CA LEU A 132 -13.18 4.34 7.55
C LEU A 132 -13.41 4.84 6.13
N ALA A 133 -14.52 4.49 5.47
CA ALA A 133 -14.78 4.95 4.10
C ALA A 133 -14.77 6.49 4.02
N ALA A 134 -15.41 7.17 4.97
CA ALA A 134 -15.44 8.64 5.02
C ALA A 134 -14.06 9.23 5.37
N ASP A 135 -13.36 8.63 6.33
CA ASP A 135 -12.04 9.07 6.79
C ASP A 135 -10.99 8.95 5.67
N LEU A 136 -11.02 7.86 4.92
CA LEU A 136 -10.10 7.59 3.80
C LEU A 136 -10.35 8.56 2.64
N VAL A 137 -11.61 8.86 2.33
CA VAL A 137 -11.95 9.91 1.34
C VAL A 137 -11.42 11.27 1.78
N ASP A 138 -11.54 11.62 3.07
CA ASP A 138 -10.99 12.88 3.62
C ASP A 138 -9.46 12.94 3.56
N ALA A 139 -8.78 11.80 3.64
CA ALA A 139 -7.34 11.69 3.40
C ALA A 139 -6.96 11.67 1.90
N GLY A 140 -7.94 11.67 1.00
CA GLY A 140 -7.75 11.66 -0.44
C GLY A 140 -7.34 10.29 -1.00
N VAL A 141 -7.80 9.20 -0.37
CA VAL A 141 -7.69 7.82 -0.85
C VAL A 141 -8.87 7.52 -1.77
N GLU A 142 -8.61 6.90 -2.92
CA GLU A 142 -9.63 6.57 -3.93
C GLU A 142 -10.05 5.09 -3.88
N TYR A 143 -9.19 4.20 -3.36
CA TYR A 143 -9.54 2.80 -3.16
C TYR A 143 -8.69 2.17 -2.04
N VAL A 144 -9.21 1.09 -1.44
CA VAL A 144 -8.54 0.33 -0.39
C VAL A 144 -8.53 -1.15 -0.71
N LEU A 145 -7.43 -1.83 -0.41
CA LEU A 145 -7.32 -3.27 -0.54
C LEU A 145 -7.81 -3.97 0.74
N VAL A 146 -8.75 -4.91 0.59
CA VAL A 146 -9.30 -5.74 1.67
C VAL A 146 -9.39 -7.21 1.23
N ASP A 147 -9.47 -8.12 2.21
CA ASP A 147 -9.61 -9.56 1.94
C ASP A 147 -11.03 -9.93 1.47
N ASP A 148 -11.13 -10.95 0.62
CA ASP A 148 -12.39 -11.55 0.14
C ASP A 148 -13.34 -11.94 1.29
N ARG A 149 -12.77 -12.30 2.43
CA ARG A 149 -13.49 -12.64 3.68
C ARG A 149 -14.42 -11.53 4.15
N HIS A 150 -14.08 -10.26 3.94
CA HIS A 150 -14.95 -9.14 4.31
C HIS A 150 -16.26 -9.17 3.51
N PHE A 151 -16.18 -9.44 2.22
CA PHE A 151 -17.34 -9.54 1.35
C PHE A 151 -18.17 -10.79 1.65
N VAL A 152 -17.52 -11.93 1.88
CA VAL A 152 -18.22 -13.16 2.28
C VAL A 152 -18.98 -12.96 3.59
N ALA A 153 -18.36 -12.31 4.59
CA ALA A 153 -19.00 -11.98 5.85
C ALA A 153 -20.18 -11.00 5.68
N ALA A 154 -20.12 -10.12 4.69
CA ALA A 154 -21.21 -9.22 4.30
C ALA A 154 -22.31 -9.90 3.45
N GLY A 155 -22.17 -11.19 3.12
CA GLY A 155 -23.19 -11.99 2.42
C GLY A 155 -23.00 -12.11 0.90
N PHE A 156 -21.86 -11.66 0.35
CA PHE A 156 -21.58 -11.80 -1.07
C PHE A 156 -21.14 -13.23 -1.41
N PRO A 157 -21.59 -13.78 -2.55
CA PRO A 157 -21.15 -15.08 -3.02
C PRO A 157 -19.72 -15.02 -3.60
N ARG A 158 -18.92 -16.05 -3.31
CA ARG A 158 -17.47 -16.07 -3.62
C ARG A 158 -17.15 -15.93 -5.12
N ASP A 159 -17.99 -16.48 -5.98
CA ASP A 159 -17.84 -16.45 -7.44
C ASP A 159 -18.08 -15.07 -8.05
N GLN A 160 -18.60 -14.11 -7.28
CA GLN A 160 -18.82 -12.73 -7.70
C GLN A 160 -17.76 -11.74 -7.21
N LEU A 161 -16.72 -12.21 -6.50
CA LEU A 161 -15.70 -11.34 -5.88
C LEU A 161 -14.54 -10.95 -6.80
N HIS A 162 -14.53 -11.40 -8.06
CA HIS A 162 -13.50 -11.05 -9.05
C HIS A 162 -13.72 -9.67 -9.69
N GLN A 163 -14.09 -8.67 -8.88
CA GLN A 163 -14.34 -7.29 -9.28
C GLN A 163 -14.13 -6.35 -8.09
N SER A 164 -14.03 -5.05 -8.37
CA SER A 164 -14.07 -4.03 -7.32
C SER A 164 -15.51 -3.71 -6.91
N PHE A 165 -15.68 -3.25 -5.68
CA PHE A 165 -16.96 -2.83 -5.13
C PHE A 165 -16.86 -1.41 -4.58
N ARG A 166 -17.99 -0.71 -4.52
CA ARG A 166 -18.10 0.58 -3.83
C ARG A 166 -18.66 0.36 -2.43
N THR A 167 -18.17 1.12 -1.48
CA THR A 167 -18.70 1.25 -0.12
C THR A 167 -18.87 2.73 0.20
N GLU A 168 -19.71 3.07 1.17
CA GLU A 168 -19.92 4.46 1.55
C GLU A 168 -20.02 4.61 3.06
N ALA A 169 -19.63 5.78 3.56
CA ALA A 169 -20.03 6.29 4.87
C ALA A 169 -20.17 7.81 4.82
N GLU A 170 -21.14 8.36 5.55
CA GLU A 170 -21.38 9.81 5.65
C GLU A 170 -21.60 10.51 4.29
N GLY A 171 -22.08 9.78 3.27
CA GLY A 171 -22.26 10.28 1.91
C GLY A 171 -20.97 10.34 1.08
N LYS A 172 -19.90 9.68 1.53
CA LYS A 172 -18.58 9.64 0.88
C LYS A 172 -18.27 8.20 0.45
N SER A 173 -17.77 8.03 -0.78
CA SER A 173 -17.49 6.73 -1.40
C SER A 173 -16.25 6.74 -2.28
#